data_AF-A0A6P6VD33-F1
#
_entry.id   AF-A0A6P6VD33-F1
#
_cell.length_a   1.000
_cell.length_b   1.000
_cell.length_c   1.000
_cell.angle_alpha   90.00
_cell.angle_beta   90.00
_cell.angle_gamma   90.00
#
_symmetry.space_group_name_H-M   'P 1'
#
loop_
_entity.id
_entity.type
_entity.pdbx_description
1 polymer ?
#
loop_
_entity_poly.entity_id
_entity_poly.type
_entity_poly.pdbx_seq_one_letter_code
_entity_poly.pdbx_strand_id
1 'polypeptide(L)'
;MNDKQRSILLDISSHFSPPQGVKLSYGTSGFRADASLLESAVYRVGLLAALRSLKTRAVIGLMITASHNEISDNGIKVADPSGGMLTQDWEPFAESLANAPDSYTLVEILDDFVKKEKIALDGEWAAEVFLGKDTRPSGVSLLEAAKQVLTPL
;
A
#
# COMPACT_ATOMS: atom_id res chain seq x y z
N MET A 1 -5.81 16.31 -1.84
CA MET A 1 -6.39 15.99 -0.51
C MET A 1 -6.73 17.29 0.20
N ASN A 2 -7.74 17.30 1.07
CA ASN A 2 -7.99 18.42 1.97
C ASN A 2 -7.07 18.37 3.21
N ASP A 3 -7.00 19.46 3.99
CA ASP A 3 -6.07 19.55 5.13
C ASP A 3 -6.32 18.51 6.21
N LYS A 4 -7.59 18.13 6.45
CA LYS A 4 -7.95 17.08 7.40
C LYS A 4 -7.39 15.72 6.96
N GLN A 5 -7.60 15.34 5.70
CA GLN A 5 -7.06 14.11 5.10
C GLN A 5 -5.53 14.08 5.21
N ARG A 6 -4.86 15.20 4.88
CA ARG A 6 -3.40 15.31 5.01
C ARG A 6 -2.93 15.12 6.45
N SER A 7 -3.59 15.77 7.42
CA SER A 7 -3.22 15.66 8.83
C SER A 7 -3.36 14.23 9.36
N ILE A 8 -4.44 13.52 9.00
CA ILE A 8 -4.64 12.12 9.40
C ILE A 8 -3.55 11.22 8.77
N LEU A 9 -3.25 11.41 7.49
CA LEU A 9 -2.20 10.64 6.82
C LEU A 9 -0.82 10.87 7.42
N LEU A 10 -0.48 12.11 7.78
CA LEU A 10 0.78 12.43 8.45
C LEU A 10 0.86 11.74 9.82
N ASP A 11 -0.20 11.80 10.62
CA ASP A 11 -0.28 11.19 11.94
C ASP A 11 -0.11 9.66 11.86
N ILE A 12 -0.95 8.98 11.08
CA ILE A 12 -0.90 7.51 10.97
C ILE A 12 0.44 7.06 10.36
N SER A 13 0.89 7.68 9.27
CA SER A 13 2.13 7.26 8.61
C SER A 13 3.39 7.44 9.46
N SER A 14 3.37 8.34 10.45
CA SER A 14 4.51 8.53 11.36
C SER A 14 4.82 7.27 12.20
N HIS A 15 3.83 6.39 12.38
CA HIS A 15 3.96 5.11 13.05
C HIS A 15 4.56 4.01 12.14
N PHE A 16 4.71 4.30 10.84
CA PHE A 16 5.14 3.37 9.80
C PHE A 16 6.38 3.91 9.06
N SER A 17 7.46 4.15 9.81
CA SER A 17 8.72 4.64 9.26
C SER A 17 9.40 3.59 8.36
N PRO A 18 9.97 4.00 7.21
CA PRO A 18 10.64 3.08 6.31
C PRO A 18 11.98 2.60 6.91
N PRO A 19 12.43 1.38 6.60
CA PRO A 19 13.73 0.90 7.07
C PRO A 19 14.88 1.74 6.48
N GLN A 20 15.85 2.10 7.32
CA GLN A 20 17.01 2.90 6.89
C GLN A 20 17.96 2.08 6.01
N GLY A 21 18.43 2.67 4.91
CA GLY A 21 19.43 2.07 4.04
C GLY A 21 18.94 0.89 3.19
N VAL A 22 17.63 0.59 3.23
CA VAL A 22 17.00 -0.46 2.44
C VAL A 22 16.14 0.18 1.36
N LYS A 23 16.32 -0.27 0.11
CA LYS A 23 15.45 0.08 -1.00
C LYS A 23 14.65 -1.14 -1.42
N LEU A 24 13.33 -1.02 -1.38
CA LEU A 24 12.40 -2.07 -1.80
C LEU A 24 12.03 -1.90 -3.27
N SER A 25 11.97 -3.00 -4.01
CA SER A 25 11.55 -3.00 -5.42
C SER A 25 10.26 -3.79 -5.60
N TYR A 26 9.37 -3.29 -6.46
CA TYR A 26 8.12 -3.95 -6.81
C TYR A 26 8.40 -4.88 -7.99
N GLY A 27 8.53 -6.17 -7.72
CA GLY A 27 8.68 -7.17 -8.78
C GLY A 27 7.34 -7.69 -9.28
N THR A 28 7.38 -8.66 -10.20
CA THR A 28 6.20 -9.37 -10.73
C THR A 28 5.30 -9.96 -9.64
N SER A 29 5.85 -10.22 -8.44
CA SER A 29 5.13 -10.77 -7.29
C SER A 29 4.86 -9.76 -6.17
N GLY A 30 4.96 -8.46 -6.46
CA GLY A 30 4.89 -7.39 -5.47
C GLY A 30 6.18 -7.22 -4.68
N PHE A 31 6.09 -6.65 -3.48
CA PHE A 31 7.22 -6.53 -2.56
C PHE A 31 7.44 -7.84 -1.82
N ARG A 32 8.71 -8.26 -1.70
CA ARG A 32 9.15 -9.40 -0.88
C ARG A 32 10.48 -9.07 -0.23
N ALA A 33 10.57 -9.36 1.07
CA ALA A 33 11.76 -9.18 1.88
C ALA A 33 11.58 -9.95 3.20
N ASP A 34 12.58 -9.88 4.07
CA ASP A 34 12.41 -10.22 5.48
C ASP A 34 11.22 -9.44 6.05
N ALA A 35 10.36 -10.13 6.81
CA ALA A 35 9.12 -9.54 7.29
C ALA A 35 9.32 -8.30 8.17
N SER A 36 10.45 -8.20 8.87
CA SER A 36 10.79 -7.04 9.72
C SER A 36 10.97 -5.74 8.93
N LEU A 37 11.17 -5.83 7.60
CA LEU A 37 11.37 -4.68 6.72
C LEU A 37 10.09 -4.21 6.02
N LEU A 38 8.98 -4.94 6.17
CA LEU A 38 7.80 -4.78 5.31
C LEU A 38 6.66 -3.98 5.92
N GLU A 39 6.66 -3.70 7.22
CA GLU A 39 5.53 -3.04 7.89
C GLU A 39 5.15 -1.71 7.24
N SER A 40 6.13 -0.84 7.02
CA SER A 40 5.93 0.45 6.33
C SER A 40 5.47 0.26 4.89
N ALA A 41 6.07 -0.66 4.14
CA ALA A 41 5.68 -0.93 2.76
C ALA A 41 4.25 -1.46 2.65
N VAL A 42 3.82 -2.32 3.58
CA VAL A 42 2.46 -2.89 3.60
C VAL A 42 1.42 -1.82 3.89
N TYR A 43 1.66 -0.95 4.89
CA TYR A 43 0.81 0.22 5.13
C TYR A 43 0.67 1.08 3.86
N ARG A 44 1.79 1.40 3.21
CA ARG A 44 1.80 2.28 2.02
C ARG A 44 1.18 1.64 0.79
N VAL A 45 1.30 0.32 0.62
CA VAL A 45 0.57 -0.43 -0.42
C VAL A 45 -0.94 -0.44 -0.14
N GLY A 46 -1.37 -0.38 1.12
CA GLY A 46 -2.76 -0.11 1.50
C GLY A 46 -3.27 1.21 0.89
N LEU A 47 -2.48 2.28 0.97
CA LEU A 47 -2.82 3.58 0.37
C LEU A 47 -2.93 3.49 -1.15
N LEU A 48 -1.99 2.79 -1.78
CA LEU A 48 -2.06 2.51 -3.22
C LEU A 48 -3.34 1.76 -3.59
N ALA A 49 -3.70 0.71 -2.86
CA ALA A 49 -4.90 -0.09 -3.12
C ALA A 49 -6.18 0.73 -2.99
N ALA A 50 -6.26 1.61 -1.97
CA ALA A 50 -7.38 2.52 -1.80
C ALA A 50 -7.51 3.48 -3.00
N LEU A 51 -6.41 4.11 -3.41
CA LEU A 51 -6.40 4.98 -4.60
C LEU A 51 -6.75 4.22 -5.88
N ARG A 52 -6.28 2.98 -6.02
CA ARG A 52 -6.58 2.12 -7.17
C ARG A 52 -8.07 1.76 -7.20
N SER A 53 -8.67 1.49 -6.05
CA SER A 53 -10.12 1.23 -5.93
C SER A 53 -10.92 2.45 -6.36
N LEU A 54 -10.58 3.65 -5.88
CA LEU A 54 -11.23 4.90 -6.30
C LEU A 54 -11.10 5.14 -7.80
N LYS A 55 -9.90 4.94 -8.37
CA LYS A 55 -9.62 5.13 -9.80
C LYS A 55 -10.43 4.19 -10.68
N THR A 56 -10.56 2.93 -10.27
CA THR A 56 -11.22 1.87 -11.05
C THR A 56 -12.69 1.73 -10.75
N ARG A 57 -13.17 2.32 -9.64
CA ARG A 57 -14.51 2.14 -9.07
C ARG A 57 -14.84 0.66 -8.87
N ALA A 58 -13.88 -0.07 -8.31
CA ALA A 58 -13.96 -1.51 -8.12
C ALA A 58 -13.14 -1.95 -6.90
N VAL A 59 -13.39 -3.19 -6.45
CA VAL A 59 -12.65 -3.80 -5.34
C VAL A 59 -11.21 -4.11 -5.78
N ILE A 60 -10.26 -3.83 -4.89
CA ILE A 60 -8.85 -4.19 -5.07
C ILE A 60 -8.45 -5.24 -4.04
N GLY A 61 -7.77 -6.28 -4.48
CA GLY A 61 -7.24 -7.31 -3.58
C GLY A 61 -5.84 -6.98 -3.10
N LEU A 62 -5.55 -7.27 -1.84
CA LEU A 62 -4.21 -7.32 -1.28
C LEU A 62 -3.96 -8.70 -0.69
N MET A 63 -2.83 -9.31 -1.05
CA MET A 63 -2.44 -10.61 -0.52
C MET A 63 -1.08 -10.53 0.16
N ILE A 64 -1.06 -10.84 1.45
CA ILE A 64 0.15 -10.92 2.28
C ILE A 64 0.70 -12.35 2.23
N THR A 65 1.78 -12.55 1.49
CA THR A 65 2.44 -13.86 1.34
C THR A 65 3.79 -13.71 0.65
N ALA A 66 4.75 -14.56 1.02
CA ALA A 66 5.96 -14.79 0.22
C ALA A 66 5.97 -16.16 -0.49
N SER A 67 4.82 -16.85 -0.61
CA SER A 67 4.72 -18.11 -1.35
C SER A 67 5.76 -19.14 -0.87
N HIS A 68 6.68 -19.56 -1.74
CA HIS A 68 7.70 -20.58 -1.47
C HIS A 68 8.95 -20.09 -0.72
N ASN A 69 9.04 -18.79 -0.39
CA ASN A 69 10.16 -18.23 0.34
C ASN A 69 10.26 -18.77 1.79
N GLU A 70 11.41 -18.56 2.42
CA GLU A 70 11.69 -18.91 3.82
C GLU A 70 10.67 -18.29 4.79
N ILE A 71 10.44 -18.91 5.95
CA ILE A 71 9.39 -18.49 6.90
C ILE A 71 9.59 -17.06 7.46
N SER A 72 10.83 -16.59 7.52
CA SER A 72 11.19 -15.23 7.94
C SER A 72 10.75 -14.16 6.93
N ASP A 73 10.68 -14.52 5.65
CA ASP A 73 10.23 -13.61 4.60
C ASP A 73 8.72 -13.41 4.67
N ASN A 74 8.27 -12.28 4.14
CA ASN A 74 6.88 -12.10 3.74
C ASN A 74 6.81 -11.22 2.49
N GLY A 75 5.60 -10.84 2.09
CA GLY A 75 5.41 -9.98 0.95
C GLY A 75 4.00 -9.44 0.88
N ILE A 76 3.81 -8.49 -0.02
CA ILE A 76 2.50 -7.91 -0.33
C ILE A 76 2.39 -7.72 -1.83
N LYS A 77 1.28 -8.20 -2.39
CA LYS A 77 0.94 -8.02 -3.80
C LYS A 77 -0.48 -7.49 -3.95
N VAL A 78 -0.69 -6.75 -5.02
CA VAL A 78 -1.99 -6.17 -5.38
C VAL A 78 -2.63 -7.00 -6.48
N ALA A 79 -3.92 -7.28 -6.33
CA ALA A 79 -4.75 -7.87 -7.37
C ALA A 79 -5.72 -6.79 -7.89
N ASP A 80 -5.63 -6.50 -9.19
CA ASP A 80 -6.53 -5.58 -9.87
C ASP A 80 -7.94 -6.17 -10.00
N PRO A 81 -8.97 -5.39 -10.42
CA PRO A 81 -10.36 -5.84 -10.40
C PRO A 81 -10.66 -7.13 -11.17
N SER A 82 -9.84 -7.47 -12.17
CA SER A 82 -9.95 -8.72 -12.93
C SER A 82 -9.43 -9.96 -12.18
N GLY A 83 -8.82 -9.78 -10.99
CA GLY A 83 -8.02 -10.78 -10.30
C GLY A 83 -6.58 -10.90 -10.83
N GLY A 84 -6.24 -10.14 -11.88
CA GLY A 84 -4.89 -10.05 -12.42
C GLY A 84 -3.93 -9.25 -11.52
N MET A 85 -2.67 -9.18 -11.92
CA MET A 85 -1.66 -8.36 -11.24
C MET A 85 -1.98 -6.87 -11.38
N LEU A 86 -1.40 -6.05 -10.51
CA LEU A 86 -1.35 -4.60 -10.68
C LEU A 86 -0.88 -4.24 -12.09
N THR A 87 -1.54 -3.28 -12.74
CA THR A 87 -1.03 -2.73 -13.99
C THR A 87 0.40 -2.22 -13.85
N GLN A 88 1.24 -2.50 -14.84
CA GLN A 88 2.65 -2.09 -14.84
C GLN A 88 2.83 -0.56 -14.70
N ASP A 89 1.87 0.22 -15.19
CA ASP A 89 1.87 1.68 -15.06
C ASP A 89 1.85 2.18 -13.61
N TRP A 90 1.39 1.33 -12.67
CA TRP A 90 1.29 1.66 -11.24
C TRP A 90 2.45 1.09 -10.41
N GLU A 91 3.29 0.21 -10.97
CA GLU A 91 4.45 -0.35 -10.25
C GLU A 91 5.47 0.73 -9.83
N PRO A 92 5.83 1.73 -10.68
CA PRO A 92 6.72 2.81 -10.26
C PRO A 92 6.14 3.66 -9.11
N PHE A 93 4.81 3.80 -9.06
CA PHE A 93 4.14 4.49 -7.97
C PHE A 93 4.20 3.66 -6.67
N ALA A 94 4.01 2.34 -6.75
CA ALA A 94 4.19 1.44 -5.62
C ALA A 94 5.60 1.57 -5.01
N GLU A 95 6.64 1.56 -5.86
CA GLU A 95 8.03 1.75 -5.41
C GLU A 95 8.26 3.13 -4.79
N SER A 96 7.72 4.18 -5.39
CA SER A 96 7.86 5.55 -4.88
C SER A 96 7.24 5.70 -3.49
N LEU A 97 6.04 5.12 -3.29
CA LEU A 97 5.41 5.09 -1.97
C LEU A 97 6.25 4.29 -0.98
N ALA A 98 6.59 3.04 -1.28
CA ALA A 98 7.32 2.17 -0.36
C ALA A 98 8.66 2.77 0.10
N ASN A 99 9.34 3.53 -0.77
CA ASN A 99 10.64 4.12 -0.49
C ASN A 99 10.60 5.61 -0.12
N ALA A 100 9.43 6.23 0.06
CA ALA A 100 9.34 7.61 0.52
C ALA A 100 10.07 7.77 1.88
N PRO A 101 11.02 8.70 2.04
CA PRO A 101 11.90 8.76 3.20
C PRO A 101 11.17 9.12 4.50
N ASP A 102 10.06 9.86 4.39
CA ASP A 102 9.28 10.35 5.52
C ASP A 102 7.80 10.55 5.13
N SER A 103 6.98 10.83 6.15
CA SER A 103 5.55 11.07 6.02
C SER A 103 5.20 12.28 5.14
N TYR A 104 6.01 13.34 5.14
CA TYR A 104 5.73 14.53 4.34
C TYR A 104 5.91 14.23 2.86
N THR A 105 7.04 13.60 2.51
CA THR A 105 7.32 13.15 1.14
C THR A 105 6.30 12.12 0.67
N LEU A 106 5.87 11.20 1.55
CA LEU A 106 4.79 10.26 1.24
C LEU A 106 3.49 10.98 0.84
N VAL A 107 3.06 11.98 1.63
CA VAL A 107 1.83 12.75 1.36
C VAL A 107 1.96 13.57 0.07
N GLU A 108 3.12 14.14 -0.21
CA GLU A 108 3.39 14.85 -1.48
C GLU A 108 3.26 13.91 -2.68
N ILE A 109 3.89 12.73 -2.63
CA ILE A 109 3.80 11.71 -3.68
C ILE A 109 2.34 11.29 -3.91
N LEU A 110 1.56 11.09 -2.85
CA LEU A 110 0.13 10.75 -2.94
C LEU A 110 -0.67 11.87 -3.61
N ASP A 111 -0.48 13.12 -3.20
CA ASP A 111 -1.22 14.25 -3.76
C ASP A 111 -0.92 14.47 -5.24
N ASP A 112 0.35 14.40 -5.62
CA ASP A 112 0.77 14.58 -7.01
C ASP A 112 0.23 13.44 -7.88
N PHE A 113 0.25 12.21 -7.37
CA PHE A 113 -0.32 11.08 -8.08
C PHE A 113 -1.85 11.17 -8.23
N VAL A 114 -2.56 11.56 -7.17
CA VAL A 114 -4.02 11.80 -7.21
C VAL A 114 -4.38 12.83 -8.28
N LYS A 115 -3.64 13.94 -8.35
CA LYS A 115 -3.83 14.97 -9.39
C LYS A 115 -3.53 14.45 -10.78
N LYS A 116 -2.38 13.78 -10.96
CA LYS A 116 -1.94 13.21 -12.24
C LYS A 116 -2.96 12.22 -12.80
N GLU A 117 -3.41 11.29 -11.96
CA GLU A 117 -4.36 10.23 -12.35
C GLU A 117 -5.82 10.72 -12.32
N LYS A 118 -6.09 11.96 -11.92
CA LYS A 118 -7.44 12.55 -11.81
C LYS A 118 -8.36 11.69 -10.94
N ILE A 119 -7.89 11.27 -9.77
CA ILE A 119 -8.64 10.43 -8.83
C ILE A 119 -9.57 11.34 -8.00
N ALA A 120 -10.86 11.04 -8.00
CA ALA A 120 -11.83 11.73 -7.15
C ALA A 120 -11.80 11.13 -5.73
N LEU A 121 -11.36 11.91 -4.75
CA LEU A 121 -11.29 11.48 -3.34
C LEU A 121 -12.63 11.61 -2.60
N ASP A 122 -13.44 12.60 -2.98
CA ASP A 122 -14.74 12.89 -2.36
C ASP A 122 -15.90 12.47 -3.29
N GLY A 123 -15.72 11.36 -4.00
CA GLY A 123 -16.69 10.82 -4.96
C GLY A 123 -17.75 9.91 -4.34
N GLU A 124 -18.72 9.47 -5.14
CA GLU A 124 -19.77 8.54 -4.70
C GLU A 124 -19.25 7.13 -4.38
N TRP A 125 -18.13 6.73 -5.00
CA TRP A 125 -17.52 5.42 -4.78
C TRP A 125 -16.58 5.49 -3.59
N ALA A 126 -16.89 4.73 -2.53
CA ALA A 126 -15.97 4.53 -1.41
C ALA A 126 -14.90 3.50 -1.80
N ALA A 127 -13.65 3.73 -1.39
CA ALA A 127 -12.57 2.77 -1.63
C ALA A 127 -12.88 1.43 -0.94
N GLU A 128 -12.76 0.33 -1.68
CA GLU A 128 -13.00 -1.02 -1.19
C GLU A 128 -11.79 -1.91 -1.48
N VAL A 129 -11.23 -2.50 -0.40
CA VAL A 129 -10.03 -3.33 -0.46
C VAL A 129 -10.25 -4.62 0.30
N PHE A 130 -10.04 -5.75 -0.36
CA PHE A 130 -10.08 -7.07 0.27
C PHE A 130 -8.68 -7.50 0.68
N LEU A 131 -8.52 -7.88 1.94
CA LEU A 131 -7.25 -8.31 2.50
C LEU A 131 -7.23 -9.83 2.68
N GLY A 132 -6.19 -10.48 2.18
CA GLY A 132 -5.87 -11.87 2.43
C GLY A 132 -4.46 -12.02 2.99
N LYS A 133 -4.21 -13.09 3.74
CA LYS A 133 -2.87 -13.50 4.16
C LYS A 133 -2.74 -15.02 4.16
N ASP A 134 -1.51 -15.51 4.07
CA ASP A 134 -1.21 -16.92 4.33
C ASP A 134 -1.01 -17.20 5.84
N THR A 135 -0.39 -18.32 6.17
CA THR A 135 -0.15 -18.79 7.54
C THR A 135 1.17 -18.32 8.15
N ARG A 136 1.93 -17.43 7.50
CA ARG A 136 3.17 -16.89 8.06
C ARG A 136 2.88 -16.16 9.38
N PRO A 137 3.67 -16.36 10.45
CA PRO A 137 3.46 -15.69 11.73
C PRO A 137 3.42 -14.17 11.63
N SER A 138 4.32 -13.59 10.83
CA SER A 138 4.37 -12.14 10.56
C SER A 138 3.16 -11.60 9.81
N GLY A 139 2.35 -12.47 9.18
CA GLY A 139 1.18 -12.03 8.42
C GLY A 139 0.12 -11.33 9.28
N VAL A 140 0.08 -11.57 10.60
CA VAL A 140 -0.87 -10.90 11.50
C VAL A 140 -0.52 -9.41 11.64
N SER A 141 0.73 -9.08 12.00
CA SER A 141 1.15 -7.68 12.16
C SER A 141 1.10 -6.91 10.83
N LEU A 142 1.53 -7.53 9.73
CA LEU A 142 1.45 -6.91 8.40
C LEU A 142 0.00 -6.66 7.98
N LEU A 143 -0.93 -7.55 8.32
CA LEU A 143 -2.35 -7.34 8.05
C LEU A 143 -2.90 -6.13 8.82
N GLU A 144 -2.50 -5.97 10.08
CA GLU A 144 -2.90 -4.81 10.89
C GLU A 144 -2.33 -3.49 10.33
N ALA A 145 -1.09 -3.50 9.82
CA ALA A 145 -0.52 -2.34 9.13
C ALA A 145 -1.33 -1.94 7.88
N ALA A 146 -1.74 -2.92 7.06
CA ALA A 146 -2.58 -2.65 5.88
C ALA A 146 -3.96 -2.08 6.26
N LYS A 147 -4.55 -2.56 7.36
CA LYS A 147 -5.88 -2.13 7.83
C LYS A 147 -5.92 -0.67 8.29
N GLN A 148 -4.81 -0.10 8.76
CA GLN A 148 -4.81 1.30 9.23
C GLN A 148 -5.30 2.29 8.17
N VAL A 149 -5.10 1.97 6.89
CA VAL A 149 -5.56 2.78 5.76
C VAL A 149 -7.07 2.69 5.51
N LEU A 150 -7.71 1.59 5.91
CA LEU A 150 -9.10 1.28 5.60
C LEU A 150 -10.09 1.83 6.65
N THR A 151 -9.57 2.52 7.66
CA THR A 151 -10.37 3.27 8.62
C THR A 151 -10.82 4.58 7.95
N PRO A 152 -12.12 4.98 8.04
CA PRO A 152 -12.61 6.15 7.31
C PRO A 152 -11.81 7.43 7.60
N LEU A 153 -11.33 8.10 6.55
CA LEU A 153 -10.73 9.46 6.57
C LEU A 153 -11.82 10.54 6.75
#